data_AF-A0A954TL46-F1
#
_entry.id   AF-A0A954TL46-F1
#
_cell.length_a   1.000
_cell.length_b   1.000
_cell.length_c   1.000
_cell.angle_alpha   90.00
_cell.angle_beta   90.00
_cell.angle_gamma   90.00
#
_symmetry.space_group_name_H-M   'P 1'
#
loop_
_entity.id
_entity.type
_entity.pdbx_description
1 polymer ?
#
loop_
_entity_poly.entity_id
_entity_poly.type
_entity_poly.pdbx_seq_one_letter_code
_entity_poly.pdbx_strand_id
1 'polypeptide(L)'
;ADLAICEAIVAVLQLLVRENWSSYSSQQQMPTAALAQVLQATTQHAEQAVVREPALLQHFGIHQPAASVADIWRALTEQVAEQIHHLPALRVILDQGTLSRRMCHALQSQHCSLQELYEQLCQCLAHNRPLHFQ
;
A
#
# COMPACT_ATOMS: atom_id res chain seq x y z
N ALA A 1 -0.83 -1.74 12.44
CA ALA A 1 -0.74 -1.68 10.97
C ALA A 1 -0.10 -0.38 10.52
N ASP A 2 -0.52 0.76 11.09
CA ASP A 2 0.00 2.08 10.70
C ASP A 2 1.51 2.24 10.92
N LEU A 3 2.06 1.69 12.01
CA LEU A 3 3.51 1.65 12.22
C LEU A 3 4.25 0.93 11.09
N ALA A 4 3.72 -0.18 10.58
CA ALA A 4 4.34 -0.91 9.47
C ALA A 4 4.36 -0.07 8.18
N ILE A 5 3.30 0.73 7.95
CA ILE A 5 3.20 1.64 6.82
C ILE A 5 4.21 2.78 6.99
N CYS A 6 4.31 3.38 8.18
CA CYS A 6 5.31 4.42 8.46
C CYS A 6 6.74 3.91 8.28
N GLU A 7 7.06 2.72 8.79
CA GLU A 7 8.36 2.08 8.61
C GLU A 7 8.69 1.87 7.13
N ALA A 8 7.75 1.32 6.35
CA ALA A 8 7.92 1.12 4.92
C ALA A 8 8.12 2.45 4.16
N ILE A 9 7.31 3.47 4.47
CA ILE A 9 7.45 4.81 3.85
C ILE A 9 8.82 5.40 4.17
N VAL A 10 9.25 5.37 5.43
CA VAL A 10 10.54 5.93 5.84
C VAL A 10 11.68 5.20 5.14
N ALA A 11 11.66 3.87 5.11
CA ALA A 11 12.69 3.07 4.46
C ALA A 11 12.77 3.32 2.95
N VAL A 12 11.63 3.39 2.26
CA VAL A 12 11.57 3.70 0.82
C VAL A 12 12.02 5.14 0.54
N LEU A 13 11.61 6.11 1.36
CA LEU A 13 12.06 7.50 1.22
C LEU A 13 13.57 7.63 1.39
N GLN A 14 14.18 6.88 2.31
CA GLN A 14 15.64 6.84 2.43
C GLN A 14 16.32 6.32 1.15
N LEU A 15 15.74 5.33 0.48
CA LEU A 15 16.25 4.84 -0.81
C LEU A 15 16.10 5.88 -1.93
N LEU A 16 14.99 6.61 -1.98
CA LEU A 16 14.80 7.73 -2.93
C LEU A 16 15.83 8.85 -2.70
N VAL A 17 16.02 9.26 -1.44
CA VAL A 17 16.97 10.33 -1.06
C VAL A 17 18.42 9.92 -1.32
N ARG A 18 18.75 8.63 -1.18
CA ARG A 18 20.06 8.07 -1.56
C ARG A 18 20.23 7.90 -3.07
N GLU A 19 19.24 8.31 -3.87
CA GLU A 19 19.23 8.18 -5.33
C GLU A 19 19.39 6.73 -5.81
N ASN A 20 18.88 5.75 -5.06
CA ASN A 20 19.11 4.32 -5.33
C ASN A 20 18.55 3.83 -6.67
N TRP A 21 17.48 4.49 -7.17
CA TRP A 21 16.84 4.13 -8.43
C TRP A 21 16.90 5.24 -9.48
N SER A 22 16.85 6.50 -9.06
CA SER A 22 16.89 7.67 -9.93
C SER A 22 17.55 8.85 -9.23
N SER A 23 18.15 9.74 -10.01
CA SER A 23 18.78 10.95 -9.47
C SER A 23 17.74 11.95 -8.95
N TYR A 24 18.13 12.78 -7.99
CA TYR A 24 17.31 13.88 -7.46
C TYR A 24 16.82 14.83 -8.56
N SER A 25 17.68 15.12 -9.53
CA SER A 25 17.31 15.93 -10.71
C SER A 25 16.15 15.30 -11.49
N SER A 26 16.21 13.98 -11.72
CA SER A 26 15.14 13.25 -12.40
C SER A 26 13.85 13.23 -11.57
N GLN A 27 13.95 12.98 -10.26
CA GLN A 27 12.81 12.99 -9.34
C GLN A 27 12.08 14.35 -9.32
N GLN A 28 12.84 15.46 -9.34
CA GLN A 28 12.27 16.81 -9.37
C GLN A 28 11.51 17.15 -10.66
N GLN A 29 11.81 16.48 -11.76
CA GLN A 29 11.12 16.72 -13.03
C GLN A 29 9.74 16.05 -13.09
N MET A 30 9.35 15.29 -12.07
CA MET A 30 8.04 14.64 -12.01
C MET A 30 6.93 15.69 -11.99
N PRO A 31 6.02 15.70 -12.99
CA PRO A 31 4.94 16.67 -13.01
C PRO A 31 3.99 16.45 -11.83
N THR A 32 3.70 17.52 -11.06
CA THR A 32 2.76 17.45 -9.93
C THR A 32 1.39 16.92 -10.36
N ALA A 33 0.95 17.19 -11.59
CA ALA A 33 -0.30 16.66 -12.13
C ALA A 33 -0.30 15.12 -12.24
N ALA A 34 0.82 14.50 -12.62
CA ALA A 34 0.94 13.04 -12.67
C ALA A 34 0.87 12.43 -11.26
N LEU A 35 1.53 13.06 -10.28
CA LEU A 35 1.45 12.66 -8.86
C LEU A 35 0.02 12.78 -8.32
N ALA A 36 -0.68 13.87 -8.65
CA ALA A 36 -2.06 14.09 -8.24
C ALA A 36 -3.01 13.02 -8.81
N GLN A 37 -2.81 12.58 -10.05
CA GLN A 37 -3.58 11.50 -10.65
C GLN A 37 -3.37 10.17 -9.91
N VAL A 38 -2.14 9.85 -9.52
CA VAL A 38 -1.84 8.65 -8.73
C VAL A 38 -2.45 8.73 -7.34
N LEU A 39 -2.38 9.89 -6.69
CA LEU A 39 -3.03 10.12 -5.40
C LEU A 39 -4.55 9.96 -5.49
N GLN A 40 -5.18 10.48 -6.54
CA GLN A 40 -6.61 10.33 -6.77
C GLN A 40 -6.99 8.87 -7.02
N ALA A 41 -6.24 8.17 -7.88
CA ALA A 41 -6.48 6.76 -8.18
C ALA A 41 -6.34 5.88 -6.94
N THR A 42 -5.33 6.12 -6.10
CA THR A 42 -5.13 5.39 -4.83
C THR A 42 -6.18 5.73 -3.80
N THR A 43 -6.70 6.97 -3.76
CA THR A 43 -7.82 7.31 -2.87
C THR A 43 -9.09 6.54 -3.24
N GLN A 44 -9.33 6.31 -4.54
CA GLN A 44 -10.54 5.63 -5.02
C GLN A 44 -10.42 4.09 -5.00
N HIS A 45 -9.27 3.55 -5.40
CA HIS A 45 -9.09 2.11 -5.63
C HIS A 45 -8.11 1.45 -4.66
N ALA A 46 -7.45 2.23 -3.80
CA ALA A 46 -6.49 1.79 -2.81
C ALA A 46 -5.37 0.94 -3.44
N GLU A 47 -5.07 -0.24 -2.87
CA GLU A 47 -4.01 -1.13 -3.34
C GLU A 47 -4.23 -1.65 -4.78
N GLN A 48 -5.46 -1.62 -5.27
CA GLN A 48 -5.82 -2.07 -6.63
C GLN A 48 -5.67 -0.97 -7.68
N ALA A 49 -5.34 0.27 -7.29
CA ALA A 49 -5.09 1.34 -8.24
C ALA A 49 -3.96 0.94 -9.19
N VAL A 50 -4.14 1.15 -10.50
CA VAL A 50 -3.11 0.87 -11.50
C VAL A 50 -2.42 2.17 -11.89
N VAL A 51 -1.14 2.27 -11.58
CA VAL A 51 -0.28 3.38 -11.98
C VAL A 51 0.17 3.14 -13.42
N ARG A 52 -0.21 4.05 -14.33
CA ARG A 52 0.16 4.02 -15.76
C ARG A 52 1.09 5.19 -16.11
N GLU A 53 2.05 5.45 -15.22
CA GLU A 53 3.02 6.52 -15.37
C GLU A 53 4.43 5.90 -15.31
N PRO A 54 5.00 5.48 -16.45
CA PRO A 54 6.30 4.80 -16.49
C PRO A 54 7.42 5.62 -15.87
N ALA A 55 7.40 6.94 -16.03
CA ALA A 55 8.42 7.82 -15.44
C ALA A 55 8.41 7.74 -13.90
N LEU A 56 7.22 7.65 -13.29
CA LEU A 56 7.07 7.49 -11.86
C LEU A 56 7.54 6.09 -11.41
N LEU A 57 7.17 5.05 -12.15
CA LEU A 57 7.58 3.67 -11.84
C LEU A 57 9.10 3.50 -11.87
N GLN A 58 9.79 4.18 -12.80
CA GLN A 58 11.25 4.17 -12.88
C GLN A 58 11.92 4.74 -11.63
N HIS A 59 11.30 5.72 -10.95
CA HIS A 59 11.83 6.24 -9.67
C HIS A 59 11.79 5.21 -8.53
N PHE A 60 11.14 4.07 -8.73
CA PHE A 60 11.10 2.94 -7.82
C PHE A 60 11.84 1.70 -8.37
N GLY A 61 12.61 1.86 -9.44
CA GLY A 61 13.32 0.76 -10.10
C GLY A 61 12.42 -0.18 -10.91
N ILE A 62 11.16 0.21 -11.16
CA ILE A 62 10.17 -0.60 -11.87
C ILE A 62 10.16 -0.21 -13.35
N HIS A 63 10.48 -1.17 -14.22
CA HIS A 63 10.65 -0.95 -15.66
C HIS A 63 9.44 -1.42 -16.49
N GLN A 64 8.26 -1.43 -15.88
CA GLN A 64 7.00 -1.87 -16.50
C GLN A 64 6.18 -0.64 -16.95
N PRO A 65 5.36 -0.75 -18.01
CA PRO A 65 4.53 0.37 -18.48
C PRO A 65 3.40 0.72 -17.51
N ALA A 66 2.99 -0.24 -16.67
CA ALA A 66 2.01 -0.05 -15.62
C ALA A 66 2.21 -1.08 -14.51
N ALA A 67 1.80 -0.76 -13.29
CA ALA A 67 1.79 -1.69 -12.16
C ALA A 67 0.64 -1.35 -11.20
N SER A 68 0.11 -2.36 -10.50
CA SER A 68 -0.82 -2.09 -9.39
C SER A 68 -0.05 -1.51 -8.20
N VAL A 69 -0.72 -0.74 -7.36
CA VAL A 69 -0.09 -0.16 -6.16
C VAL A 69 0.32 -1.25 -5.17
N ALA A 70 -0.43 -2.36 -5.10
CA ALA A 70 -0.02 -3.55 -4.36
C ALA A 70 1.31 -4.11 -4.88
N ASP A 71 1.48 -4.25 -6.19
CA ASP A 71 2.72 -4.79 -6.79
C ASP A 71 3.91 -3.84 -6.59
N ILE A 72 3.69 -2.52 -6.71
CA ILE A 72 4.71 -1.51 -6.45
C ILE A 72 5.20 -1.63 -4.99
N TRP A 73 4.28 -1.64 -4.03
CA TRP A 73 4.66 -1.74 -2.62
C TRP A 73 5.23 -3.12 -2.25
N ARG A 74 4.82 -4.20 -2.91
CA ARG A 74 5.44 -5.51 -2.75
C ARG A 74 6.91 -5.48 -3.16
N ALA A 75 7.21 -4.99 -4.37
CA ALA A 75 8.58 -4.87 -4.86
C ALA A 75 9.46 -3.92 -4.00
N LEU A 76 8.86 -2.85 -3.47
CA LEU A 76 9.58 -1.92 -2.59
C LEU A 76 9.85 -2.54 -1.21
N THR A 77 8.86 -3.16 -0.60
CA THR A 77 8.99 -3.73 0.75
C THR A 77 9.89 -4.96 0.78
N GLU A 78 10.03 -5.69 -0.34
CA GLU A 78 11.06 -6.74 -0.49
C GLU A 78 12.48 -6.19 -0.34
N GLN A 79 12.76 -4.99 -0.87
CA GLN A 79 14.08 -4.37 -0.79
C GLN A 79 14.44 -3.83 0.60
N VAL A 80 13.42 -3.55 1.43
CA VAL A 80 13.60 -2.96 2.77
C VAL A 80 13.03 -3.85 3.88
N ALA A 81 12.80 -5.14 3.60
CA ALA A 81 12.11 -6.05 4.51
C ALA A 81 12.75 -6.11 5.90
N GLU A 82 14.09 -6.08 5.97
CA GLU A 82 14.86 -6.12 7.21
C GLU A 82 14.68 -4.86 8.08
N GLN A 83 14.22 -3.75 7.50
CA GLN A 83 14.01 -2.47 8.18
C GLN A 83 12.58 -2.30 8.70
N ILE A 84 11.66 -3.21 8.33
CA ILE A 84 10.24 -3.13 8.69
C ILE A 84 9.97 -4.16 9.80
N HIS A 85 9.86 -3.69 11.04
CA HIS A 85 9.63 -4.56 12.20
C HIS A 85 8.22 -5.16 12.18
N HIS A 86 7.25 -4.41 11.64
CA HIS A 86 5.86 -4.83 11.58
C HIS A 86 5.45 -5.39 10.20
N LEU A 87 6.40 -5.98 9.47
CA LEU A 87 6.19 -6.49 8.10
C LEU A 87 4.99 -7.45 7.96
N PRO A 88 4.70 -8.38 8.91
CA PRO A 88 3.52 -9.23 8.80
C PRO A 88 2.21 -8.46 8.71
N ALA A 89 2.08 -7.34 9.43
CA ALA A 89 0.88 -6.50 9.37
C ALA A 89 0.74 -5.79 8.02
N LEU A 90 1.86 -5.39 7.41
CA LEU A 90 1.88 -4.80 6.08
C LEU A 90 1.52 -5.83 5.00
N ARG A 91 2.03 -7.07 5.10
CA ARG A 91 1.68 -8.16 4.19
C ARG A 91 0.19 -8.44 4.14
N VAL A 92 -0.52 -8.37 5.27
CA VAL A 92 -1.98 -8.49 5.27
C VAL A 92 -2.65 -7.45 4.35
N ILE A 93 -2.15 -6.22 4.31
CA ILE A 93 -2.67 -5.18 3.42
C ILE A 93 -2.35 -5.49 1.96
N LEU A 94 -1.11 -5.92 1.67
CA LEU A 94 -0.66 -6.20 0.30
C LEU A 94 -1.28 -7.47 -0.29
N ASP A 95 -1.53 -8.48 0.54
CA ASP A 95 -2.00 -9.80 0.09
C ASP A 95 -3.52 -9.94 0.19
N GLN A 96 -4.16 -9.28 1.16
CA GLN A 96 -5.60 -9.40 1.42
C GLN A 96 -6.37 -8.10 1.21
N GLY A 97 -5.71 -7.06 0.68
CA GLY A 97 -6.30 -5.74 0.45
C GLY A 97 -6.38 -4.89 1.71
N THR A 98 -6.82 -3.64 1.55
CA THR A 98 -7.01 -2.70 2.67
C THR A 98 -8.16 -3.10 3.60
N LEU A 99 -8.20 -2.50 4.80
CA LEU A 99 -9.30 -2.71 5.76
C LEU A 99 -10.67 -2.42 5.11
N SER A 100 -10.78 -1.31 4.38
CA SER A 100 -12.01 -0.93 3.67
C SER A 100 -12.45 -2.01 2.69
N ARG A 101 -11.52 -2.57 1.90
CA ARG A 101 -11.84 -3.66 0.97
C ARG A 101 -12.29 -4.92 1.71
N ARG A 102 -11.62 -5.31 2.79
CA ARG A 102 -12.02 -6.48 3.59
C ARG A 102 -13.40 -6.28 4.23
N MET A 103 -13.69 -5.08 4.73
CA MET A 103 -15.01 -4.72 5.25
C MET A 103 -16.10 -4.80 4.18
N CYS A 104 -15.88 -4.22 2.99
CA CYS A 104 -16.81 -4.31 1.88
C CYS A 104 -17.06 -5.76 1.44
N HIS A 105 -16.00 -6.57 1.38
CA HIS A 105 -16.11 -7.99 1.06
C HIS A 105 -16.97 -8.74 2.08
N ALA A 106 -16.79 -8.49 3.39
CA ALA A 106 -17.60 -9.13 4.41
C ALA A 106 -19.09 -8.77 4.33
N LEU A 107 -19.41 -7.50 4.06
CA LEU A 107 -20.80 -7.05 3.88
C LEU A 107 -21.46 -7.69 2.65
N GLN A 108 -20.70 -7.88 1.57
CA GLN A 108 -21.22 -8.42 0.30
C GLN A 108 -21.27 -9.95 0.27
N SER A 109 -20.17 -10.60 0.64
CA SER A 109 -19.99 -12.04 0.47
C SER A 109 -20.53 -12.84 1.67
N GLN A 110 -20.35 -12.32 2.88
CA GLN A 110 -20.74 -13.03 4.11
C GLN A 110 -22.12 -12.62 4.64
N HIS A 111 -22.78 -11.68 3.97
CA HIS A 111 -24.12 -11.18 4.31
C HIS A 111 -24.24 -10.75 5.78
N CYS A 112 -23.12 -10.35 6.41
CA CYS A 112 -23.12 -9.84 7.77
C CYS A 112 -23.69 -8.43 7.80
N SER A 113 -24.40 -8.11 8.88
CA SER A 113 -24.84 -6.75 9.16
C SER A 113 -23.65 -5.85 9.47
N LEU A 114 -23.84 -4.54 9.28
CA LEU A 114 -22.82 -3.56 9.63
C LEU A 114 -22.47 -3.63 11.13
N GLN A 115 -23.45 -3.93 11.99
CA GLN A 115 -23.23 -4.08 13.43
C GLN A 115 -22.31 -5.27 13.73
N GLU A 116 -22.59 -6.46 13.18
CA GLU A 116 -21.76 -7.66 13.38
C GLU A 116 -20.33 -7.43 12.88
N LEU A 117 -20.16 -6.75 11.74
CA LEU A 117 -18.85 -6.38 11.22
C LEU A 117 -18.07 -5.48 12.19
N TYR A 118 -18.72 -4.46 12.75
CA TYR A 118 -18.07 -3.58 13.73
C TYR A 118 -17.76 -4.30 15.05
N GLU A 119 -18.62 -5.21 15.51
CA GLU A 119 -18.35 -6.05 16.67
C GLU A 119 -17.10 -6.93 16.46
N GLN A 120 -17.00 -7.58 15.29
CA GLN A 120 -15.81 -8.34 14.91
C GLN A 120 -14.55 -7.46 14.83
N LEU A 121 -14.65 -6.26 14.26
CA LEU A 121 -13.55 -5.30 14.21
C LEU A 121 -13.09 -4.90 15.62
N CYS A 122 -14.01 -4.58 16.51
CA CYS A 122 -13.71 -4.28 17.91
C CYS A 122 -12.99 -5.45 18.60
N GLN A 123 -13.44 -6.69 18.36
CA GLN A 123 -12.77 -7.87 18.89
C GLN A 123 -11.35 -8.03 18.32
N CYS A 124 -11.14 -7.79 17.02
CA CYS A 124 -9.81 -7.81 16.41
C CYS A 124 -8.88 -6.76 17.02
N LEU A 125 -9.34 -5.53 17.21
CA LEU A 125 -8.58 -4.46 17.83
C LEU A 125 -8.20 -4.79 19.28
N ALA A 126 -9.13 -5.33 20.07
CA ALA A 126 -8.88 -5.73 21.46
C ALA A 126 -7.78 -6.80 21.59
N HIS A 127 -7.56 -7.62 20.55
CA HIS A 127 -6.54 -8.66 20.52
C HIS A 127 -5.33 -8.29 19.66
N ASN A 128 -5.21 -7.02 19.23
CA ASN A 128 -4.14 -6.51 18.37
C ASN A 128 -3.90 -7.39 17.12
N ARG A 129 -4.99 -7.85 16.49
CA ARG A 129 -4.94 -8.69 15.29
C ARG A 129 -5.65 -8.00 14.12
N PRO A 130 -5.25 -8.26 12.87
CA PRO A 130 -5.94 -7.73 11.71
C PRO A 130 -7.34 -8.35 11.58
N LEU A 131 -8.26 -7.62 10.98
CA LEU A 131 -9.54 -8.17 10.54
C LEU A 131 -9.30 -9.16 9.40
N HIS A 132 -9.63 -10.43 9.63
CA HIS A 132 -9.52 -11.50 8.65
C HIS A 132 -10.86 -12.23 8.51
N PHE A 133 -11.20 -12.58 7.28
CA PHE A 133 -12.38 -13.35 6.92
C PHE A 133 -11.91 -14.67 6.30
N GLN A 134 -12.37 -15.79 6.84
CA GLN A 134 -12.16 -17.11 6.23
C GLN A 134 -13.05 -17.29 5.00
#